data_AF-A0A915YJ43-F1
#
_entry.id   AF-A0A915YJ43-F1
#
_cell.length_a   1.000
_cell.length_b   1.000
_cell.length_c   1.000
_cell.angle_alpha   90.00
_cell.angle_beta   90.00
_cell.angle_gamma   90.00
#
_symmetry.space_group_name_H-M   'P 1'
#
loop_
_entity.id
_entity.type
_entity.pdbx_description
1 polymer ?
#
loop_
_entity_poly.entity_id
_entity_poly.type
_entity_poly.pdbx_seq_one_letter_code
_entity_poly.pdbx_strand_id
1 'polypeptide(L)'
;MSIKYSEPSRIFRDFRSIPYSDYYYLIRFYEQYDQDIDYLPFNEGLIMSYYYANALFETQEYDTHIEIANYILEQSIIHNVRYIDGEDVYMTMLYKKTYAHLKLGDIEMAKKLAIQLVRLDHHHFLYQATLRQCFLETRPTWIRPLLTLSAMTTLMASIITIVFSSFDTYLPVKAIMIPYSLLFLAGIGLVTTAVAYCKYIIVPTKKILTQAKIDQTTKEN
;
A
#
# COMPACT_ATOMS: atom_id res chain seq x y z
N MET A 1 -3.36 -34.12 31.98
CA MET A 1 -2.72 -34.82 30.85
C MET A 1 -1.63 -33.91 30.32
N SER A 2 -0.37 -34.21 30.63
CA SER A 2 0.80 -33.38 30.27
C SER A 2 1.08 -33.57 28.78
N ILE A 3 0.87 -32.54 27.97
CA ILE A 3 1.23 -32.55 26.55
C ILE A 3 2.77 -32.65 26.50
N LYS A 4 3.29 -33.78 26.03
CA LYS A 4 4.73 -33.92 25.71
C LYS A 4 5.03 -32.90 24.61
N TYR A 5 5.83 -31.89 24.91
CA TYR A 5 6.46 -31.09 23.86
C TYR A 5 7.37 -32.04 23.08
N SER A 6 7.04 -32.31 21.82
CA SER A 6 7.96 -32.94 20.89
C SER A 6 9.19 -32.05 20.78
N GLU A 7 10.38 -32.65 20.82
CA GLU A 7 11.60 -31.95 20.39
C GLU A 7 11.36 -31.35 19.00
N PRO A 8 11.75 -30.09 18.75
CA PRO A 8 11.58 -29.46 17.44
C PRO A 8 12.35 -30.26 16.39
N SER A 9 11.81 -30.32 15.17
CA SER A 9 12.53 -30.98 14.08
C SER A 9 13.90 -30.33 13.86
N ARG A 10 14.86 -31.13 13.40
CA ARG A 10 16.22 -30.64 13.14
C ARG A 10 16.20 -29.49 12.13
N ILE A 11 15.43 -29.64 11.05
CA ILE A 11 15.32 -28.63 9.98
C ILE A 11 14.74 -27.33 10.55
N PHE A 12 13.70 -27.41 11.38
CA PHE A 12 13.13 -26.23 12.01
C PHE A 12 14.12 -25.53 12.96
N ARG A 13 14.90 -26.27 13.73
CA ARG A 13 15.96 -25.69 14.58
C ARG A 13 17.04 -25.00 13.75
N ASP A 14 17.47 -25.65 12.68
CA ASP A 14 18.48 -25.10 11.77
C ASP A 14 17.93 -23.82 11.10
N PHE A 15 16.65 -23.82 10.69
CA PHE A 15 15.96 -22.62 10.19
C PHE A 15 15.92 -21.48 11.22
N ARG A 16 15.55 -21.78 12.47
CA ARG A 16 15.47 -20.77 13.54
C ARG A 16 16.83 -20.21 13.96
N SER A 17 17.94 -20.83 13.53
CA SER A 17 19.28 -20.30 13.73
C SER A 17 19.66 -19.20 12.72
N ILE A 18 18.89 -19.07 11.64
CA ILE A 18 19.10 -18.06 10.60
C ILE A 18 18.66 -16.69 11.13
N PRO A 19 19.50 -15.64 11.04
CA PRO A 19 19.06 -14.29 11.36
C PRO A 19 17.87 -13.86 10.48
N TYR A 20 16.79 -13.37 11.10
CA TYR A 20 15.58 -12.98 10.35
C TYR A 20 15.77 -11.83 9.37
N SER A 21 16.88 -11.09 9.47
CA SER A 21 17.27 -10.04 8.52
C SER A 21 17.95 -10.58 7.26
N ASP A 22 18.38 -11.85 7.26
CA ASP A 22 19.03 -12.47 6.09
C ASP A 22 17.99 -13.13 5.18
N TYR A 23 17.24 -12.28 4.46
CA TYR A 23 16.13 -12.71 3.63
C TYR A 23 16.55 -13.68 2.51
N TYR A 24 17.69 -13.43 1.87
CA TYR A 24 18.18 -14.30 0.81
C TYR A 24 18.55 -15.70 1.32
N TYR A 25 19.17 -15.78 2.51
CA TYR A 25 19.47 -17.08 3.10
C TYR A 25 18.21 -17.82 3.55
N LEU A 26 17.23 -17.11 4.13
CA LEU A 26 15.92 -17.70 4.48
C LEU A 26 15.21 -18.30 3.25
N ILE A 27 15.16 -17.55 2.15
CA ILE A 27 14.58 -18.01 0.87
C ILE A 27 15.29 -19.27 0.40
N ARG A 28 16.62 -19.20 0.27
CA ARG A 28 17.41 -20.35 -0.21
C ARG A 28 17.28 -21.58 0.68
N PHE A 29 17.24 -21.38 2.00
CA PHE A 29 17.05 -22.48 2.94
C PHE A 29 15.68 -23.12 2.75
N TYR A 30 14.62 -22.31 2.68
CA TYR A 30 13.26 -22.80 2.49
C TYR A 30 13.15 -23.61 1.19
N GLU A 31 13.60 -23.03 0.07
CA GLU A 31 13.55 -23.67 -1.26
C GLU A 31 14.38 -24.96 -1.31
N GLN A 32 15.52 -25.01 -0.63
CA GLN A 32 16.36 -26.22 -0.56
C GLN A 32 15.67 -27.38 0.16
N TYR A 33 14.84 -27.08 1.16
CA TYR A 33 14.19 -28.07 2.03
C TYR A 33 12.68 -28.16 1.81
N ASP A 34 12.14 -27.60 0.73
CA ASP A 34 10.69 -27.49 0.47
C ASP A 34 9.95 -28.83 0.63
N GLN A 35 10.50 -29.91 0.07
CA GLN A 35 9.93 -31.26 0.20
C GLN A 35 9.94 -31.77 1.63
N ASP A 36 10.97 -31.47 2.42
CA ASP A 36 11.06 -31.90 3.81
C ASP A 36 10.11 -31.09 4.72
N ILE A 37 9.87 -29.83 4.37
CA ILE A 37 8.97 -28.91 5.09
C ILE A 37 7.53 -29.42 5.05
N ASP A 38 7.09 -30.02 3.93
CA ASP A 38 5.76 -30.62 3.78
C ASP A 38 5.49 -31.76 4.79
N TYR A 39 6.54 -32.41 5.28
CA TYR A 39 6.44 -33.49 6.27
C TYR A 39 6.59 -33.00 7.72
N LEU A 40 6.83 -31.70 7.93
CA LEU A 40 6.97 -31.14 9.28
C LEU A 40 5.62 -31.09 10.00
N PRO A 41 5.65 -31.08 11.35
CA PRO A 41 4.47 -30.71 12.12
C PRO A 41 3.93 -29.36 11.65
N PHE A 42 2.61 -29.26 11.51
CA PHE A 42 1.93 -28.07 10.96
C PHE A 42 2.46 -26.74 11.53
N ASN A 43 2.66 -26.64 12.85
CA ASN A 43 3.14 -25.43 13.48
C ASN A 43 4.54 -25.02 12.98
N GLU A 44 5.44 -25.98 12.83
CA GLU A 44 6.80 -25.70 12.34
C GLU A 44 6.78 -25.30 10.86
N GLY A 45 6.05 -26.06 10.03
CA GLY A 45 5.89 -25.77 8.61
C GLY A 45 5.28 -24.37 8.39
N LEU A 46 4.19 -24.05 9.07
CA LEU A 46 3.53 -22.74 8.94
C LEU A 46 4.44 -21.58 9.37
N ILE A 47 5.22 -21.74 10.46
CA ILE A 47 6.18 -20.72 10.88
C ILE A 47 7.24 -20.53 9.79
N MET A 48 7.79 -21.61 9.25
CA MET A 48 8.77 -21.52 8.16
C MET A 48 8.18 -20.83 6.93
N SER A 49 6.97 -21.21 6.49
CA SER A 49 6.29 -20.58 5.36
C SER A 49 6.01 -19.10 5.62
N TYR A 50 5.65 -18.73 6.85
CA TYR A 50 5.43 -17.33 7.24
C TYR A 50 6.69 -16.47 7.11
N TYR A 51 7.82 -16.94 7.64
CA TYR A 51 9.11 -16.24 7.48
C TYR A 51 9.58 -16.21 6.03
N TYR A 52 9.36 -17.29 5.29
CA TYR A 52 9.65 -17.36 3.85
C TYR A 52 8.82 -16.34 3.06
N ALA A 53 7.51 -16.27 3.27
CA ALA A 53 6.65 -15.28 2.63
C ALA A 53 7.07 -13.85 2.97
N ASN A 54 7.47 -13.60 4.21
CA ASN A 54 8.01 -12.31 4.61
C ASN A 54 9.32 -12.00 3.88
N ALA A 55 10.25 -12.93 3.80
CA ALA A 55 11.51 -12.75 3.09
C ALA A 55 11.29 -12.45 1.60
N LEU A 56 10.41 -13.21 0.92
CA LEU A 56 10.03 -12.97 -0.48
C LEU A 56 9.48 -11.55 -0.68
N PHE A 57 8.66 -11.08 0.25
CA PHE A 57 8.12 -9.71 0.19
C PHE A 57 9.23 -8.66 0.31
N GLU A 58 10.15 -8.81 1.27
CA GLU A 58 11.25 -7.86 1.47
C GLU A 58 12.24 -7.86 0.30
N THR A 59 12.43 -9.00 -0.38
CA THR A 59 13.24 -9.10 -1.60
C THR A 59 12.47 -8.76 -2.88
N GLN A 60 11.20 -8.35 -2.79
CA GLN A 60 10.34 -7.93 -3.90
C GLN A 60 9.95 -9.06 -4.88
N GLU A 61 10.04 -10.32 -4.46
CA GLU A 61 9.56 -11.49 -5.20
C GLU A 61 8.03 -11.62 -5.01
N TYR A 62 7.30 -10.63 -5.53
CA TYR A 62 5.89 -10.41 -5.21
C TYR A 62 4.95 -11.50 -5.73
N ASP A 63 5.22 -12.08 -6.89
CA ASP A 63 4.38 -13.14 -7.46
C ASP A 63 4.36 -14.38 -6.54
N THR A 64 5.55 -14.89 -6.20
CA THR A 64 5.71 -16.02 -5.28
C THR A 64 5.20 -15.67 -3.88
N HIS A 65 5.45 -14.45 -3.40
CA HIS A 65 4.88 -13.99 -2.12
C HIS A 65 3.36 -14.11 -2.08
N ILE A 66 2.65 -13.73 -3.16
CA ILE A 66 1.18 -13.80 -3.20
C ILE A 66 0.69 -15.24 -3.09
N GLU A 67 1.37 -16.18 -3.75
CA GLU A 67 1.03 -17.61 -3.69
C GLU A 67 1.17 -18.16 -2.27
N ILE A 68 2.32 -17.92 -1.63
CA ILE A 68 2.55 -18.39 -0.26
C ILE A 68 1.66 -17.66 0.74
N ALA A 69 1.40 -16.37 0.55
CA ALA A 69 0.49 -15.61 1.40
C ALA A 69 -0.95 -16.13 1.32
N ASN A 70 -1.42 -16.61 0.15
CA ASN A 70 -2.73 -17.25 0.04
C ASN A 70 -2.81 -18.51 0.90
N TYR A 71 -1.79 -19.37 0.81
CA TYR A 71 -1.69 -20.57 1.63
C TYR A 71 -1.70 -20.22 3.12
N ILE A 72 -0.85 -19.30 3.57
CA ILE A 72 -0.78 -18.91 5.00
C ILE A 72 -2.11 -18.32 5.48
N LEU A 73 -2.75 -17.45 4.69
CA LEU A 73 -4.04 -16.86 5.07
C LEU A 73 -5.11 -17.94 5.26
N GLU A 74 -5.20 -18.90 4.33
CA GLU A 74 -6.11 -20.03 4.45
C GLU A 74 -5.81 -20.87 5.70
N GLN A 75 -4.55 -21.27 5.88
CA GLN A 75 -4.14 -22.07 7.03
C GLN A 75 -4.36 -21.36 8.36
N SER A 76 -4.14 -20.04 8.41
CA SER A 76 -4.37 -19.23 9.60
C SER A 76 -5.85 -19.21 10.01
N ILE A 77 -6.76 -19.21 9.04
CA ILE A 77 -8.21 -19.29 9.29
C ILE A 77 -8.58 -20.70 9.75
N ILE A 78 -8.19 -21.73 9.00
CA ILE A 78 -8.58 -23.12 9.26
C ILE A 78 -8.10 -23.57 10.65
N HIS A 79 -6.86 -23.24 11.00
CA HIS A 79 -6.24 -23.68 12.24
C HIS A 79 -6.28 -22.62 13.35
N ASN A 80 -6.98 -21.50 13.12
CA ASN A 80 -7.13 -20.39 14.06
C ASN A 80 -5.78 -19.86 14.59
N VAL A 81 -4.77 -19.78 13.72
CA VAL A 81 -3.44 -19.26 14.06
C VAL A 81 -3.48 -17.74 13.95
N ARG A 82 -3.53 -17.08 15.10
CA ARG A 82 -3.60 -15.62 15.15
C ARG A 82 -2.22 -14.95 15.17
N TYR A 83 -1.28 -15.52 15.91
CA TYR A 83 0.03 -14.91 16.14
C TYR A 83 1.18 -15.88 15.88
N ILE A 84 2.22 -15.39 15.19
CA ILE A 84 3.52 -16.05 15.09
C ILE A 84 4.56 -15.05 15.58
N ASP A 85 5.35 -15.44 16.58
CA ASP A 85 6.39 -14.59 17.20
C ASP A 85 5.90 -13.18 17.62
N GLY A 86 4.62 -13.08 17.99
CA GLY A 86 3.97 -11.83 18.43
C GLY A 86 3.34 -10.99 17.32
N GLU A 87 3.50 -11.36 16.05
CA GLU A 87 2.90 -10.66 14.92
C GLU A 87 1.57 -11.28 14.50
N ASP A 88 0.57 -10.44 14.18
CA ASP A 88 -0.73 -10.90 13.69
C ASP A 88 -0.57 -11.45 12.27
N VAL A 89 -0.67 -12.77 12.13
CA VAL A 89 -0.38 -13.47 10.88
C VAL A 89 -1.32 -13.03 9.77
N TYR A 90 -2.62 -12.98 10.08
CA TYR A 90 -3.65 -12.68 9.11
C TYR A 90 -3.52 -11.24 8.59
N MET A 91 -3.42 -10.27 9.51
CA MET A 91 -3.32 -8.86 9.14
C MET A 91 -2.02 -8.56 8.40
N THR A 92 -0.89 -9.15 8.83
CA THR A 92 0.41 -8.96 8.20
C THR A 92 0.43 -9.53 6.78
N MET A 93 0.00 -10.78 6.60
CA MET A 93 -0.03 -11.42 5.29
C MET A 93 -1.02 -10.76 4.35
N LEU A 94 -2.21 -10.37 4.83
CA LEU A 94 -3.20 -9.66 4.01
C LEU A 94 -2.66 -8.30 3.54
N TYR A 95 -1.97 -7.57 4.43
CA TYR A 95 -1.33 -6.30 4.08
C TYR A 95 -0.25 -6.48 3.01
N LYS A 96 0.71 -7.39 3.24
CA LYS A 96 1.83 -7.63 2.32
C LYS A 96 1.34 -8.12 0.96
N LYS A 97 0.37 -9.05 0.94
CA LYS A 97 -0.32 -9.49 -0.29
C LYS A 97 -0.98 -8.34 -1.04
N THR A 98 -1.68 -7.46 -0.33
CA THR A 98 -2.33 -6.28 -0.94
C THR A 98 -1.31 -5.35 -1.59
N TYR A 99 -0.20 -5.10 -0.89
CA TYR A 99 0.87 -4.26 -1.40
C TYR A 99 1.60 -4.90 -2.59
N ALA A 100 1.78 -6.22 -2.56
CA ALA A 100 2.35 -6.98 -3.67
C ALA A 100 1.52 -6.83 -4.96
N HIS A 101 0.19 -7.01 -4.90
CA HIS A 101 -0.69 -6.75 -6.05
C HIS A 101 -0.58 -5.30 -6.57
N LEU A 102 -0.46 -4.33 -5.67
CA LEU A 102 -0.28 -2.93 -6.04
C LEU A 102 1.04 -2.69 -6.80
N LYS A 103 2.11 -3.39 -6.41
CA LYS A 103 3.43 -3.31 -7.06
C LYS A 103 3.48 -3.99 -8.41
N LEU A 104 2.77 -5.10 -8.56
CA LEU A 104 2.63 -5.80 -9.84
C LEU A 104 1.68 -5.10 -10.83
N GLY A 105 0.98 -4.04 -10.38
CA GLY A 105 0.06 -3.29 -11.22
C GLY A 105 -1.35 -3.90 -11.32
N ASP A 106 -1.66 -4.94 -10.54
CA ASP A 106 -3.02 -5.46 -10.38
C ASP A 106 -3.81 -4.57 -9.41
N ILE A 107 -4.13 -3.37 -9.89
CA ILE A 107 -4.75 -2.32 -9.08
C ILE A 107 -6.17 -2.72 -8.64
N GLU A 108 -6.90 -3.47 -9.46
CA GLU A 108 -8.25 -3.92 -9.13
C GLU A 108 -8.26 -4.87 -7.95
N MET A 109 -7.35 -5.86 -7.94
CA MET A 109 -7.24 -6.76 -6.80
C MET A 109 -6.69 -6.05 -5.56
N ALA A 110 -5.65 -5.23 -5.73
CA ALA A 110 -5.08 -4.43 -4.64
C ALA A 110 -6.15 -3.56 -3.97
N LYS A 111 -7.01 -2.89 -4.75
CA LYS A 111 -8.10 -2.07 -4.24
C LYS A 111 -9.12 -2.89 -3.45
N LYS A 112 -9.54 -4.05 -3.96
CA LYS A 112 -10.48 -4.94 -3.25
C LYS A 112 -9.94 -5.36 -1.89
N LEU A 113 -8.68 -5.79 -1.83
CA LEU A 113 -8.04 -6.21 -0.59
C LEU A 113 -7.76 -5.04 0.36
N ALA A 114 -7.36 -3.88 -0.15
CA ALA A 114 -7.16 -2.67 0.66
C ALA A 114 -8.46 -2.21 1.35
N ILE A 115 -9.61 -2.35 0.68
CA ILE A 115 -10.92 -2.08 1.30
C ILE A 115 -11.18 -3.06 2.45
N GLN A 116 -10.86 -4.35 2.27
CA GLN A 116 -11.02 -5.34 3.34
C GLN A 116 -10.12 -5.02 4.53
N LEU A 117 -8.84 -4.69 4.31
CA LEU A 117 -7.90 -4.27 5.36
C LEU A 117 -8.43 -3.10 6.18
N VAL A 118 -8.89 -2.04 5.52
CA VAL A 118 -9.44 -0.85 6.20
C VAL A 118 -10.73 -1.16 6.95
N ARG A 119 -11.54 -2.14 6.51
CA ARG A 119 -12.72 -2.58 7.26
C ARG A 119 -12.35 -3.39 8.50
N LEU A 120 -11.24 -4.13 8.46
CA LEU A 120 -10.74 -4.91 9.59
C LEU A 120 -10.07 -4.00 10.63
N ASP A 121 -9.23 -3.07 10.20
CA ASP A 121 -8.62 -2.06 11.06
C ASP A 121 -8.54 -0.73 10.31
N HIS A 122 -9.44 0.17 10.66
CA HIS A 122 -9.53 1.48 10.04
C HIS A 122 -8.59 2.52 10.68
N HIS A 123 -7.92 2.20 11.79
CA HIS A 123 -7.02 3.12 12.48
C HIS A 123 -5.57 2.99 12.00
N HIS A 124 -5.20 1.85 11.43
CA HIS A 124 -3.85 1.61 10.97
C HIS A 124 -3.47 2.49 9.76
N PHE A 125 -2.47 3.35 9.95
CA PHE A 125 -2.03 4.32 8.94
C PHE A 125 -1.63 3.65 7.62
N LEU A 126 -0.90 2.53 7.66
CA LEU A 126 -0.43 1.84 6.45
C LEU A 126 -1.60 1.34 5.59
N TYR A 127 -2.71 0.90 6.18
CA TYR A 127 -3.85 0.36 5.42
C TYR A 127 -4.59 1.48 4.69
N GLN A 128 -4.76 2.62 5.37
CA GLN A 128 -5.33 3.82 4.74
C GLN A 128 -4.42 4.34 3.61
N ALA A 129 -3.11 4.34 3.82
CA ALA A 129 -2.13 4.79 2.83
C ALA A 129 -2.16 3.91 1.57
N THR A 130 -2.17 2.57 1.72
CA THR A 130 -2.29 1.63 0.60
C THR A 130 -3.61 1.80 -0.14
N LEU A 131 -4.73 1.97 0.56
CA LEU A 131 -6.03 2.24 -0.07
C LEU A 131 -5.99 3.53 -0.90
N ARG A 132 -5.43 4.61 -0.34
CA ARG A 132 -5.25 5.88 -1.06
C ARG A 132 -4.37 5.72 -2.30
N GLN A 133 -3.30 4.93 -2.20
CA GLN A 133 -2.42 4.65 -3.33
C GLN A 133 -3.16 3.90 -4.45
N CYS A 134 -4.02 2.93 -4.12
CA CYS A 134 -4.87 2.27 -5.12
C CYS A 134 -5.75 3.28 -5.87
N PHE A 135 -6.41 4.20 -5.14
CA PHE A 135 -7.22 5.25 -5.77
C PHE A 135 -6.39 6.23 -6.62
N LEU A 136 -5.15 6.52 -6.20
CA LEU A 136 -4.23 7.34 -6.97
C LEU A 136 -3.85 6.68 -8.29
N GLU A 137 -3.65 5.36 -8.33
CA GLU A 137 -3.33 4.64 -9.57
C GLU A 137 -4.55 4.43 -10.48
N THR A 138 -5.75 4.24 -9.90
CA THR A 138 -7.01 4.17 -10.71
C THR A 138 -7.51 5.51 -11.24
N ARG A 139 -6.82 6.62 -10.94
CA ARG A 139 -7.29 7.95 -11.36
C ARG A 139 -7.30 8.06 -12.89
N PRO A 140 -8.28 8.76 -13.48
CA PRO A 140 -8.26 9.02 -14.92
C PRO A 140 -6.92 9.58 -15.41
N THR A 141 -6.41 9.02 -16.51
CA THR A 141 -5.06 9.31 -17.05
C THR A 141 -4.86 10.78 -17.40
N TRP A 142 -5.94 11.52 -17.68
CA TRP A 142 -5.91 12.96 -17.97
C TRP A 142 -5.65 13.85 -16.73
N ILE A 143 -5.86 13.35 -15.50
CA ILE A 143 -5.68 14.16 -14.28
C ILE A 143 -4.21 14.48 -14.03
N ARG A 144 -3.31 13.52 -14.25
CA ARG A 144 -1.87 13.71 -14.04
C ARG A 144 -1.26 14.78 -14.96
N PRO A 145 -1.41 14.71 -16.31
CA PRO A 145 -0.85 15.73 -17.20
C PRO A 145 -1.52 17.09 -16.98
N LEU A 146 -2.83 17.13 -16.67
CA LEU A 146 -3.52 18.39 -16.39
C LEU A 146 -2.98 19.06 -15.11
N LEU A 147 -2.69 18.28 -14.07
CA LEU A 147 -2.09 18.78 -12.83
C LEU A 147 -0.66 19.27 -13.02
N THR A 148 0.15 18.56 -13.81
CA THR A 148 1.51 19.04 -14.14
C THR A 148 1.46 20.29 -15.01
N LEU A 149 0.54 20.35 -15.97
CA LEU A 149 0.39 21.50 -16.85
C LEU A 149 -0.08 22.74 -16.07
N SER A 150 -1.10 22.60 -15.21
CA SER A 150 -1.60 23.71 -14.40
C SER A 150 -0.56 24.23 -13.41
N ALA A 151 0.22 23.34 -12.80
CA ALA A 151 1.33 23.74 -11.94
C ALA A 151 2.41 24.51 -12.71
N MET A 152 2.82 23.99 -13.88
CA MET A 152 3.83 24.64 -14.73
C MET A 152 3.35 26.00 -15.26
N THR A 153 2.10 26.10 -15.73
CA THR A 153 1.55 27.37 -16.21
C THR A 153 1.45 28.40 -15.10
N THR A 154 1.10 27.98 -13.88
CA THR A 154 1.05 28.90 -12.72
C THR A 154 2.43 29.43 -12.35
N LEU A 155 3.46 28.57 -12.35
CA LEU A 155 4.84 28.99 -12.09
C LEU A 155 5.36 29.92 -13.19
N MET A 156 5.06 29.62 -14.46
CA MET A 156 5.44 30.50 -15.56
C MET A 156 4.72 31.85 -15.48
N ALA A 157 3.43 31.84 -15.17
CA ALA A 157 2.62 33.05 -15.00
C ALA A 157 3.17 33.94 -13.88
N SER A 158 3.53 33.35 -12.73
CA SER A 158 4.06 34.12 -11.60
C SER A 158 5.40 34.77 -11.92
N ILE A 159 6.30 34.06 -12.61
CA ILE A 159 7.58 34.62 -13.08
C ILE A 159 7.34 35.81 -14.02
N ILE A 160 6.45 35.65 -15.01
CA ILE A 160 6.12 36.73 -15.96
C ILE A 160 5.55 37.94 -15.22
N THR A 161 4.64 37.74 -14.26
CA THR A 161 4.07 38.84 -13.47
C THR A 161 5.15 39.58 -12.66
N ILE A 162 6.09 38.87 -12.03
CA ILE A 162 7.20 39.49 -11.29
C ILE A 162 8.09 40.34 -12.22
N VAL A 163 8.42 39.80 -13.40
CA VAL A 163 9.23 40.52 -14.39
C VAL A 163 8.50 41.77 -14.87
N PHE A 164 7.23 41.66 -15.26
CA PHE A 164 6.45 42.81 -15.74
C PHE A 164 6.27 43.89 -14.68
N SER A 165 6.00 43.50 -13.42
CA SER A 165 5.90 44.45 -12.30
C SER A 165 7.22 45.19 -12.04
N SER A 166 8.37 44.59 -12.33
CA SER A 166 9.67 45.27 -12.21
C SER A 166 9.88 46.39 -13.23
N PHE A 167 9.10 46.40 -14.33
CA PHE A 167 9.14 47.41 -15.39
C PHE A 167 7.91 48.32 -15.41
N ASP A 168 7.09 48.33 -14.35
CA ASP A 168 5.80 49.05 -14.27
C ASP A 168 5.90 50.55 -14.63
N THR A 169 7.06 51.17 -14.42
CA THR A 169 7.29 52.60 -14.71
C THR A 169 7.32 52.92 -16.22
N TYR A 170 7.53 51.93 -17.09
CA TYR A 170 7.79 52.14 -18.52
C TYR A 170 6.74 51.50 -19.44
N LEU A 171 5.77 50.76 -18.90
CA LEU A 171 4.82 49.98 -19.69
C LEU A 171 3.43 50.62 -19.73
N PRO A 172 2.73 50.59 -20.89
CA PRO A 172 1.35 51.03 -20.96
C PRO A 172 0.45 50.12 -20.11
N VAL A 173 -0.56 50.69 -19.46
CA VAL A 173 -1.49 49.99 -18.55
C VAL A 173 -2.09 48.71 -19.15
N LYS A 174 -2.31 48.67 -20.47
CA LYS A 174 -2.82 47.48 -21.18
C LYS A 174 -1.84 46.30 -21.17
N ALA A 175 -0.52 46.56 -21.18
CA ALA A 175 0.50 45.51 -21.13
C ALA A 175 0.56 44.83 -19.76
N ILE A 176 0.21 45.55 -18.69
CA ILE A 176 0.12 45.02 -17.32
C ILE A 176 -1.09 44.06 -17.19
N MET A 177 -2.16 44.23 -17.97
CA MET A 177 -3.38 43.40 -17.88
C MET A 177 -3.17 41.96 -18.40
N ILE A 178 -2.23 41.76 -19.32
CA ILE A 178 -1.93 40.45 -19.94
C ILE A 178 -1.45 39.42 -18.91
N PRO A 179 -0.39 39.66 -18.10
CA PRO A 179 0.08 38.68 -17.11
C PRO A 179 -0.96 38.33 -16.04
N TYR A 180 -1.76 39.29 -15.59
CA TYR A 180 -2.83 39.03 -14.61
C TYR A 180 -3.94 38.13 -15.17
N SER A 181 -4.34 38.33 -16.43
CA SER A 181 -5.33 37.43 -17.06
C SER A 181 -4.80 36.00 -17.24
N LEU A 182 -3.50 35.85 -17.54
CA LEU A 182 -2.86 34.55 -17.66
C LEU A 182 -2.76 33.84 -16.29
N LEU A 183 -2.46 34.58 -15.22
CA LEU A 183 -2.46 34.07 -13.85
C LEU A 183 -3.88 33.66 -13.41
N PHE A 184 -4.90 34.44 -13.75
CA PHE A 184 -6.29 34.09 -13.48
C PHE A 184 -6.71 32.78 -14.15
N LEU A 185 -6.33 32.59 -15.42
CA LEU A 185 -6.63 31.38 -16.18
C LEU A 185 -5.88 30.15 -15.64
N ALA A 186 -4.62 30.32 -15.22
CA ALA A 186 -3.85 29.29 -14.53
C ALA A 186 -4.47 28.91 -13.18
N GLY A 187 -4.98 29.91 -12.43
CA GLY A 187 -5.71 29.70 -11.18
C GLY A 187 -6.96 28.84 -11.35
N ILE A 188 -7.76 29.08 -12.39
CA ILE A 188 -8.91 28.23 -12.73
C ILE A 188 -8.47 26.78 -13.02
N GLY A 189 -7.35 26.60 -13.72
CA GLY A 189 -6.74 25.29 -13.97
C GLY A 189 -6.35 24.55 -12.69
N LEU A 190 -5.77 25.24 -11.70
CA LEU A 190 -5.46 24.65 -10.40
C LEU A 190 -6.72 24.26 -9.61
N VAL A 191 -7.75 25.12 -9.61
CA VAL A 191 -9.00 24.82 -8.90
C VAL A 191 -9.69 23.61 -9.52
N THR A 192 -9.78 23.54 -10.84
CA THR A 192 -10.41 22.40 -11.54
C THR A 192 -9.69 21.08 -11.28
N THR A 193 -8.35 21.09 -11.30
CA THR A 193 -7.53 19.91 -10.95
C THR A 193 -7.66 19.52 -9.48
N ALA A 194 -7.71 20.48 -8.56
CA ALA A 194 -7.94 20.22 -7.15
C ALA A 194 -9.34 19.59 -6.90
N VAL A 195 -10.37 20.10 -7.57
CA VAL A 195 -11.73 19.52 -7.51
C VAL A 195 -11.74 18.09 -8.06
N ALA A 196 -11.06 17.83 -9.18
CA ALA A 196 -10.93 16.48 -9.72
C ALA A 196 -10.21 15.55 -8.72
N TYR A 197 -9.08 15.98 -8.13
CA TYR A 197 -8.36 15.22 -7.12
C TYR A 197 -9.26 14.89 -5.91
N CYS A 198 -9.99 15.88 -5.40
CA CYS A 198 -10.94 15.70 -4.31
C CYS A 198 -12.01 14.66 -4.68
N LYS A 199 -12.62 14.79 -5.85
CA LYS A 199 -13.73 13.94 -6.31
C LYS A 199 -13.30 12.50 -6.54
N TYR A 200 -12.15 12.26 -7.17
CA TYR A 200 -11.72 10.93 -7.59
C TYR A 200 -10.90 10.16 -6.54
N ILE A 201 -10.28 10.87 -5.57
CA ILE A 201 -9.38 10.23 -4.59
C ILE A 201 -9.87 10.44 -3.16
N ILE A 202 -10.11 11.70 -2.74
CA ILE A 202 -10.43 12.01 -1.34
C ILE A 202 -11.83 11.57 -0.95
N VAL A 203 -12.85 11.88 -1.76
CA VAL A 203 -14.24 11.52 -1.48
C VAL A 203 -14.43 10.00 -1.36
N PRO A 204 -13.97 9.15 -2.30
CA PRO A 204 -14.17 7.71 -2.19
C PRO A 204 -13.42 7.09 -1.01
N THR A 205 -12.17 7.50 -0.75
CA THR A 205 -11.40 7.00 0.39
C THR A 205 -12.06 7.37 1.72
N LYS A 206 -12.48 8.63 1.90
CA LYS A 206 -13.23 9.06 3.09
C LYS A 206 -14.54 8.32 3.25
N LYS A 207 -15.31 8.11 2.18
CA LYS A 207 -16.57 7.36 2.24
C LYS A 207 -16.35 5.94 2.75
N ILE A 208 -15.32 5.26 2.27
CA ILE A 208 -14.97 3.90 2.70
C ILE A 208 -14.52 3.88 4.16
N LEU A 209 -13.69 4.83 4.58
CA LEU A 209 -13.24 4.95 5.97
C LEU A 209 -14.40 5.22 6.94
N THR A 210 -15.31 6.12 6.57
CA THR A 210 -16.50 6.40 7.38
C THR A 210 -17.40 5.16 7.47
N GLN A 211 -17.59 4.42 6.38
CA GLN A 211 -18.36 3.17 6.39
C GLN A 211 -17.70 2.11 7.28
N ALA A 212 -16.38 1.92 7.16
CA ALA A 212 -15.64 0.99 8.00
C ALA A 212 -15.79 1.30 9.50
N LYS A 213 -15.74 2.59 9.86
CA LYS A 213 -15.97 3.03 11.24
C LYS A 213 -17.38 2.68 11.74
N ILE A 214 -18.40 2.93 10.92
CA ILE A 214 -19.80 2.60 11.26
C ILE A 214 -19.97 1.09 11.46
N ASP A 215 -19.44 0.28 10.54
CA ASP A 215 -19.50 -1.18 10.60
C ASP A 215 -18.90 -1.73 11.90
N GLN A 216 -17.78 -1.17 12.37
CA GLN A 216 -17.15 -1.58 13.63
C GLN A 216 -17.97 -1.17 14.86
N THR A 217 -18.46 0.08 14.91
CA THR A 217 -19.31 0.54 16.02
C THR A 217 -20.63 -0.24 16.12
N THR A 218 -21.09 -0.84 15.03
CA THR A 218 -22.32 -1.67 15.03
C THR A 218 -22.05 -3.08 15.54
N LYS A 219 -20.82 -3.61 15.43
CA LYS A 219 -20.45 -4.94 15.95
C LYS A 219 -20.16 -4.95 17.45
N GLU A 220 -19.83 -3.79 18.02
CA GLU A 220 -19.52 -3.64 19.45
C GLU A 220 -20.76 -3.39 20.32
N ASN A 221 -21.90 -3.06 19.71
CA ASN A 221 -23.20 -2.89 20.36
C ASN A 221 -24.08 -4.13 20.18
#